data_AF-B5JQD1-F1
#
_entry.id   AF-B5JQD1-F1
#
_cell.length_a   1.000
_cell.length_b   1.000
_cell.length_c   1.000
_cell.angle_alpha   90.00
_cell.angle_beta   90.00
_cell.angle_gamma   90.00
#
_symmetry.space_group_name_H-M   'P 1'
#
loop_
_entity.id
_entity.type
_entity.pdbx_description
1 polymer ?
#
loop_
_entity_poly.entity_id
_entity_poly.type
_entity_poly.pdbx_seq_one_letter_code
_entity_poly.pdbx_strand_id
1 'polypeptide(L)'
;MSRVTSKHTKPERLVRSLLHRIGYRFTVNGPKNKNLPGRPDIVLPSRQAVIFVHGCFWHRHTGCKSATTPKSNTSYWLKKFERNIQRDRQTRQALVKLGWQVITIWECELKDLDAVAAHLIAALPRSPQFDLPEEIEDDKLVAETQASYTGKK
;
A
#
# COMPACT_ATOMS: atom_id res chain seq x y z
N MET A 1 24.31 -8.45 13.40
CA MET A 1 23.08 -7.64 13.20
C MET A 1 22.59 -7.86 11.77
N SER A 2 21.53 -8.64 11.62
CA SER A 2 21.01 -9.09 10.31
C SER A 2 20.47 -7.92 9.50
N ARG A 3 20.80 -7.87 8.21
CA ARG A 3 20.32 -6.88 7.23
C ARG A 3 18.79 -6.92 7.20
N VAL A 4 18.14 -5.99 7.91
CA VAL A 4 16.69 -5.76 7.78
C VAL A 4 16.50 -5.10 6.42
N THR A 5 16.27 -5.93 5.40
CA THR A 5 16.05 -5.47 4.03
C THR A 5 14.67 -4.83 3.95
N SER A 6 14.62 -3.59 3.49
CA SER A 6 13.42 -2.74 3.43
C SER A 6 12.43 -3.06 2.30
N LYS A 7 12.70 -4.09 1.48
CA LYS A 7 11.89 -4.49 0.32
C LYS A 7 11.93 -6.01 0.10
N HIS A 8 10.84 -6.61 -0.37
CA HIS A 8 10.70 -8.05 -0.66
C HIS A 8 10.84 -8.96 0.55
N THR A 9 10.37 -8.45 1.69
CA THR A 9 10.30 -9.24 2.91
C THR A 9 9.41 -10.48 2.67
N LYS A 10 9.72 -11.59 3.36
CA LYS A 10 8.91 -12.82 3.30
C LYS A 10 7.39 -12.55 3.43
N PRO A 11 6.91 -11.67 4.33
CA PRO A 11 5.48 -11.36 4.43
C PRO A 11 4.89 -10.71 3.16
N GLU A 12 5.59 -9.75 2.52
CA GLU A 12 5.10 -9.17 1.25
C GLU A 12 4.90 -10.21 0.16
N ARG A 13 5.83 -11.17 0.04
CA ARG A 13 5.73 -12.25 -0.96
C ARG A 13 4.55 -13.18 -0.69
N LEU A 14 4.27 -13.47 0.57
CA LEU A 14 3.12 -14.29 0.96
C LEU A 14 1.80 -13.60 0.59
N VAL A 15 1.64 -12.31 0.93
CA VAL A 15 0.44 -11.54 0.56
C VAL A 15 0.25 -11.50 -0.95
N ARG A 16 1.33 -11.28 -1.72
CA ARG A 16 1.27 -11.29 -3.19
C ARG A 16 0.82 -12.64 -3.74
N SER A 17 1.37 -13.74 -3.20
CA SER A 17 0.98 -15.10 -3.61
C SER A 17 -0.49 -15.38 -3.26
N LEU A 18 -0.94 -14.93 -2.09
CA LEU A 18 -2.31 -15.06 -1.63
C LEU A 18 -3.28 -14.31 -2.55
N LEU A 19 -3.02 -13.03 -2.83
CA LEU A 19 -3.84 -12.22 -3.75
C LEU A 19 -3.91 -12.84 -5.15
N HIS A 20 -2.79 -13.37 -5.65
CA HIS A 20 -2.77 -14.06 -6.94
C HIS A 20 -3.62 -15.33 -6.90
N ARG A 21 -3.56 -16.12 -5.82
CA ARG A 21 -4.37 -17.33 -5.64
C ARG A 21 -5.87 -17.03 -5.57
N ILE A 22 -6.25 -15.90 -4.97
CA ILE A 22 -7.65 -15.46 -4.89
C ILE A 22 -8.09 -14.76 -6.20
N GLY A 23 -7.20 -14.59 -7.19
CA GLY A 23 -7.54 -14.06 -8.51
C GLY A 23 -7.59 -12.53 -8.59
N TYR A 24 -7.02 -11.83 -7.61
CA TYR A 24 -6.90 -10.37 -7.66
C TYR A 24 -5.71 -9.95 -8.53
N ARG A 25 -5.95 -9.01 -9.45
CA ARG A 25 -4.88 -8.30 -10.16
C ARG A 25 -4.39 -7.13 -9.31
N PHE A 26 -3.08 -7.04 -9.13
CA PHE A 26 -2.46 -6.00 -8.34
C PHE A 26 -1.17 -5.49 -9.00
N THR A 27 -0.77 -4.28 -8.62
CA THR A 27 0.47 -3.65 -9.06
C THR A 27 1.37 -3.42 -7.85
N VAL A 28 2.64 -3.80 -7.98
CA VAL A 28 3.69 -3.56 -6.98
C VAL A 28 4.69 -2.59 -7.58
N ASN A 29 5.12 -1.56 -6.83
CA ASN A 29 6.11 -0.57 -7.28
C ASN A 29 5.82 0.13 -8.64
N GLY A 30 4.55 0.15 -9.09
CA GLY A 30 4.16 0.80 -10.34
C GLY A 30 4.14 2.34 -10.26
N PRO A 31 3.92 3.04 -11.39
CA PRO A 31 3.85 4.51 -11.42
C PRO A 31 2.74 5.04 -10.50
N LYS A 32 1.59 4.38 -10.45
CA LYS A 32 0.49 4.70 -9.52
C LYS A 32 0.92 4.64 -8.05
N ASN A 33 1.82 3.72 -7.68
CA ASN A 33 2.33 3.61 -6.32
C ASN A 33 3.26 4.78 -5.95
N LYS A 34 4.11 5.22 -6.89
CA LYS A 34 5.01 6.37 -6.67
C LYS A 34 4.28 7.68 -6.42
N ASN A 35 3.09 7.84 -7.01
CA ASN A 35 2.24 9.02 -6.84
C ASN A 35 1.32 8.93 -5.61
N LEU A 36 1.25 7.77 -4.94
CA LEU A 36 0.41 7.59 -3.76
C LEU A 36 1.18 7.92 -2.47
N PRO A 37 0.55 8.65 -1.53
CA PRO A 37 1.16 8.95 -0.25
C PRO A 37 1.49 7.66 0.51
N GLY A 38 2.67 7.63 1.12
CA GLY A 38 3.14 6.51 1.95
C GLY A 38 3.65 5.27 1.21
N ARG A 39 3.64 5.26 -0.14
CA ARG A 39 4.16 4.15 -0.97
C ARG A 39 3.62 2.77 -0.53
N PRO A 40 2.33 2.52 -0.74
CA PRO A 40 1.70 1.24 -0.40
C PRO A 40 2.45 0.05 -1.02
N ASP A 41 2.53 -1.08 -0.32
CA ASP A 41 3.25 -2.25 -0.84
C ASP A 41 2.55 -2.82 -2.08
N ILE A 42 1.21 -2.87 -2.02
CA ILE A 42 0.38 -3.46 -3.07
C ILE A 42 -0.77 -2.51 -3.36
N VAL A 43 -0.98 -2.23 -4.65
CA VAL A 43 -2.09 -1.40 -5.13
C VAL A 43 -3.01 -2.27 -5.98
N LEU A 44 -4.31 -2.16 -5.77
CA LEU A 44 -5.36 -2.77 -6.56
C LEU A 44 -6.15 -1.67 -7.28
N PRO A 45 -5.70 -1.25 -8.48
CA PRO A 45 -6.38 -0.18 -9.21
C PRO A 45 -7.83 -0.51 -9.52
N SER A 46 -8.14 -1.79 -9.79
CA SER A 46 -9.49 -2.27 -10.13
C SER A 46 -10.51 -2.11 -9.00
N ARG A 47 -10.07 -1.82 -7.78
CA ARG A 47 -10.91 -1.74 -6.58
C ARG A 47 -10.65 -0.47 -5.79
N GLN A 48 -9.87 0.46 -6.36
CA GLN A 48 -9.34 1.65 -5.67
C GLN A 48 -8.84 1.31 -4.26
N ALA A 49 -8.16 0.18 -4.11
CA ALA A 49 -7.70 -0.30 -2.81
C ALA A 49 -6.18 -0.36 -2.76
N VAL A 50 -5.63 -0.10 -1.58
CA VAL A 50 -4.21 -0.21 -1.28
C VAL A 50 -4.02 -1.07 -0.05
N ILE A 51 -3.00 -1.92 -0.10
CA ILE A 51 -2.64 -2.83 0.98
C ILE A 51 -1.25 -2.46 1.48
N PHE A 52 -1.16 -2.24 2.79
CA PHE A 52 0.08 -2.06 3.52
C PHE A 52 0.41 -3.31 4.31
N VAL A 53 1.65 -3.79 4.21
CA VAL A 53 2.15 -4.92 4.99
C VAL A 53 2.98 -4.36 6.14
N HIS A 54 2.38 -4.28 7.33
CA HIS A 54 3.04 -3.74 8.50
C HIS A 54 3.76 -4.82 9.30
N GLY A 55 5.04 -4.61 9.54
CA GLY A 55 5.80 -5.38 10.53
C GLY A 55 5.33 -5.05 11.94
N CYS A 56 4.92 -6.05 12.71
CA CYS A 56 4.37 -5.87 14.07
C CYS A 56 5.33 -5.14 15.01
N PHE A 57 6.65 -5.29 14.80
CA PHE A 57 7.68 -4.61 15.57
C PHE A 57 7.74 -3.10 15.31
N TRP A 58 7.68 -2.67 14.04
CA TRP A 58 7.87 -1.27 13.64
C TRP A 58 6.64 -0.40 13.83
N HIS A 59 5.46 -0.98 13.64
CA HIS A 59 4.17 -0.28 13.73
C HIS A 59 3.41 -0.60 15.02
N ARG A 60 4.04 -1.35 15.95
CA ARG A 60 3.52 -1.64 17.30
C ARG A 60 2.11 -2.24 17.28
N HIS A 61 1.97 -3.41 16.67
CA HIS A 61 0.69 -4.11 16.65
C HIS A 61 0.20 -4.37 18.09
N THR A 62 -0.98 -3.84 18.43
CA THR A 62 -1.61 -3.99 19.74
C THR A 62 -1.92 -5.46 20.02
N GLY A 63 -1.44 -6.00 21.16
CA GLY A 63 -1.69 -7.39 21.55
C GLY A 63 -0.76 -8.43 20.89
N CYS A 64 0.24 -8.01 20.11
CA CYS A 64 1.15 -8.93 19.44
C CYS A 64 2.42 -9.20 20.26
N LYS A 65 2.76 -10.49 20.47
CA LYS A 65 4.01 -10.93 21.12
C LYS A 65 5.28 -10.50 20.38
N SER A 66 5.18 -10.18 19.09
CA SER A 66 6.30 -9.72 18.26
C SER A 66 6.59 -8.22 18.41
N ALA A 67 5.71 -7.45 19.07
CA ALA A 67 5.90 -6.03 19.36
C ALA A 67 6.70 -5.83 20.66
N THR A 68 7.87 -6.47 20.78
CA THR A 68 8.73 -6.34 21.96
C THR A 68 9.46 -5.00 21.92
N THR A 69 9.42 -4.25 23.02
CA THR A 69 10.22 -3.02 23.15
C THR A 69 11.65 -3.39 23.52
N PRO A 70 12.68 -3.01 22.74
CA PRO A 70 14.05 -3.22 23.14
C PRO A 70 14.35 -2.48 24.44
N LYS A 71 15.02 -3.15 25.39
CA LYS A 71 15.38 -2.57 26.70
C LYS A 71 16.45 -1.47 26.60
N SER A 72 17.16 -1.37 25.48
CA SER A 72 18.19 -0.35 25.23
C SER A 72 17.62 0.80 24.37
N ASN A 73 17.97 2.04 24.70
CA ASN A 73 17.55 3.26 23.98
C ASN A 73 16.03 3.42 23.85
N THR A 74 15.27 3.04 24.89
CA THR A 74 13.80 3.11 24.92
C THR A 74 13.24 4.46 24.50
N SER A 75 13.82 5.57 24.94
CA SER A 75 13.37 6.92 24.57
C SER A 75 13.51 7.21 23.06
N TYR A 76 14.58 6.73 22.43
CA TYR A 76 14.77 6.82 20.97
C TYR A 76 13.74 5.96 20.24
N TRP A 77 13.52 4.72 20.70
CA TRP A 77 12.57 3.81 20.09
C TRP A 77 11.13 4.30 20.22
N LEU A 78 10.72 4.80 21.37
CA LEU A 78 9.40 5.37 21.60
C LEU A 78 9.13 6.55 20.66
N LYS A 79 10.07 7.50 20.56
CA LYS A 79 9.96 8.64 19.62
C LYS A 79 9.88 8.17 18.16
N LYS A 80 10.62 7.11 17.80
CA LYS A 80 10.61 6.53 16.45
C LYS A 80 9.28 5.84 16.14
N PHE A 81 8.74 5.06 17.09
CA PHE A 81 7.44 4.41 16.94
C PHE A 81 6.33 5.44 16.81
N GLU A 82 6.31 6.47 17.66
CA GLU A 82 5.32 7.55 17.59
C GLU A 82 5.35 8.24 16.23
N ARG A 83 6.55 8.54 15.71
CA ARG A 83 6.71 9.14 14.38
C ARG A 83 6.19 8.22 13.27
N ASN A 84 6.41 6.91 13.37
CA ASN A 84 5.89 5.96 12.39
C ASN A 84 4.36 5.92 12.43
N ILE A 85 3.76 5.77 13.61
CA ILE A 85 2.30 5.75 13.79
C ILE A 85 1.67 7.04 13.27
N GLN A 86 2.26 8.19 13.57
CA GLN A 86 1.78 9.47 13.08
C GLN A 86 1.86 9.57 11.56
N ARG A 87 2.95 9.09 10.95
CA ARG A 87 3.10 9.04 9.49
C ARG A 87 2.09 8.10 8.84
N ASP A 88 1.81 6.95 9.45
CA ASP A 88 0.83 5.99 8.94
C ASP A 88 -0.57 6.57 9.00
N ARG A 89 -0.92 7.29 10.08
CA ARG A 89 -2.20 8.02 10.20
C ARG A 89 -2.35 9.07 9.10
N GLN A 90 -1.32 9.89 8.87
CA GLN A 90 -1.34 10.90 7.82
C GLN A 90 -1.47 10.28 6.43
N THR A 91 -0.73 9.21 6.18
CA THR A 91 -0.78 8.43 4.94
C THR A 91 -2.18 7.88 4.69
N ARG A 92 -2.77 7.23 5.71
CA ARG A 92 -4.12 6.68 5.63
C ARG A 92 -5.15 7.77 5.36
N GLN A 93 -5.07 8.89 6.06
CA GLN A 93 -5.98 10.02 5.83
C GLN A 93 -5.86 10.57 4.42
N ALA A 94 -4.65 10.72 3.90
CA ALA A 94 -4.43 11.21 2.54
C ALA A 94 -5.00 10.24 1.49
N LEU A 95 -4.83 8.92 1.67
CA LEU A 95 -5.37 7.90 0.78
C LEU A 95 -6.90 7.86 0.81
N VAL A 96 -7.49 7.91 2.01
CA VAL A 96 -8.95 7.94 2.17
C VAL A 96 -9.54 9.20 1.53
N LYS A 97 -8.88 10.36 1.67
CA LYS A 97 -9.29 11.60 0.99
C LYS A 97 -9.23 11.50 -0.54
N LEU A 98 -8.32 10.68 -1.07
CA LEU A 98 -8.21 10.40 -2.50
C LEU A 98 -9.20 9.31 -2.97
N GLY A 99 -10.10 8.84 -2.10
CA GLY A 99 -11.07 7.78 -2.40
C GLY A 99 -10.50 6.37 -2.34
N TRP A 100 -9.27 6.19 -1.85
CA TRP A 100 -8.66 4.86 -1.78
C TRP A 100 -9.02 4.14 -0.48
N GLN A 101 -9.41 2.89 -0.62
CA GLN A 101 -9.60 1.99 0.52
C GLN A 101 -8.25 1.50 1.03
N VAL A 102 -7.95 1.78 2.30
CA VAL A 102 -6.68 1.41 2.93
C VAL A 102 -6.86 0.16 3.78
N ILE A 103 -6.19 -0.92 3.39
CA ILE A 103 -6.14 -2.18 4.10
C ILE A 103 -4.74 -2.35 4.70
N THR A 104 -4.67 -2.70 5.97
CA THR A 104 -3.42 -2.97 6.66
C THR A 104 -3.40 -4.44 7.04
N ILE A 105 -2.37 -5.16 6.60
CA ILE A 105 -2.13 -6.55 6.96
C ILE A 105 -0.90 -6.60 7.85
N TRP A 106 -1.03 -7.28 8.99
CA TRP A 106 0.09 -7.43 9.92
C TRP A 106 0.86 -8.71 9.67
N GLU A 107 2.18 -8.65 9.85
CA GLU A 107 3.04 -9.82 9.69
C GLU A 107 2.60 -11.01 10.57
N CYS A 108 2.06 -10.78 11.76
CA CYS A 108 1.57 -11.85 12.62
C CYS A 108 0.30 -12.54 12.11
N GLU A 109 -0.52 -11.84 11.33
CA GLU A 109 -1.74 -12.40 10.72
C GLU A 109 -1.39 -13.33 9.57
N LEU A 110 -0.25 -13.11 8.90
CA LEU A 110 0.25 -13.97 7.83
C LEU A 110 0.65 -15.38 8.27
N LYS A 111 0.60 -15.67 9.57
CA LYS A 111 0.68 -17.05 10.07
C LYS A 111 -0.56 -17.86 9.69
N ASP A 112 -1.70 -17.20 9.54
CA ASP A 112 -2.98 -17.80 9.14
C ASP A 112 -3.44 -17.16 7.82
N LEU A 113 -2.94 -17.74 6.73
CA LEU A 113 -3.20 -17.21 5.38
C LEU A 113 -4.67 -17.33 4.98
N ASP A 114 -5.39 -18.33 5.50
CA ASP A 114 -6.79 -18.56 5.17
C ASP A 114 -7.69 -17.52 5.84
N ALA A 115 -7.41 -17.18 7.11
CA ALA A 115 -8.07 -16.07 7.80
C ALA A 115 -7.82 -14.73 7.08
N VAL A 116 -6.57 -14.47 6.66
CA VAL A 116 -6.23 -13.26 5.90
C VAL A 116 -6.92 -13.24 4.53
N ALA A 117 -7.02 -14.38 3.85
CA ALA A 117 -7.73 -14.49 2.57
C ALA A 117 -9.21 -14.16 2.75
N ALA A 118 -9.88 -14.77 3.73
CA ALA A 118 -11.27 -14.50 4.04
C ALA A 118 -11.49 -13.01 4.39
N HIS A 119 -10.60 -12.43 5.19
CA HIS A 119 -10.66 -11.01 5.52
C HIS A 119 -10.49 -10.15 4.26
N LEU A 120 -9.53 -10.45 3.39
CA LEU A 120 -9.30 -9.70 2.14
C LEU A 120 -10.49 -9.80 1.19
N ILE A 121 -11.12 -10.98 1.07
CA ILE A 121 -12.31 -11.18 0.25
C ILE A 121 -13.48 -10.37 0.81
N ALA A 122 -13.68 -10.38 2.13
CA ALA A 122 -14.73 -9.61 2.79
C ALA A 122 -14.50 -8.10 2.71
N ALA A 123 -13.25 -7.65 2.86
CA ALA A 123 -12.88 -6.24 2.80
C ALA A 123 -12.86 -5.70 1.37
N LEU A 124 -12.65 -6.55 0.36
CA LEU A 124 -12.70 -6.22 -1.05
C LEU A 124 -13.91 -6.89 -1.70
N PRO A 125 -15.16 -6.46 -1.39
CA PRO A 125 -16.32 -6.93 -2.11
C PRO A 125 -16.16 -6.61 -3.61
N ARG A 126 -16.76 -7.42 -4.49
CA ARG A 126 -16.78 -7.15 -5.92
C ARG A 126 -17.50 -5.82 -6.13
N SER A 127 -16.77 -4.72 -6.29
CA SER A 127 -17.37 -3.44 -6.66
C SER A 127 -17.87 -3.57 -8.11
N PRO A 128 -19.15 -3.29 -8.39
CA PRO A 128 -19.67 -3.16 -9.76
C PRO A 128 -19.07 -1.94 -10.48
N GLN A 129 -18.39 -1.07 -9.72
CA GLN A 129 -18.06 0.30 -10.04
C GLN A 129 -16.65 0.43 -10.64
N PHE A 130 -16.46 -0.25 -11.77
CA PHE A 130 -15.47 0.15 -12.76
C PHE A 130 -16.19 0.69 -14.00
N ASP A 131 -17.23 1.50 -13.77
CA ASP A 131 -17.51 2.60 -14.69
C ASP A 131 -16.30 3.52 -14.60
N LEU A 132 -15.56 3.57 -15.70
CA LEU A 132 -14.59 4.62 -15.96
C LEU A 132 -15.25 5.96 -15.61
N PRO A 133 -14.56 6.93 -14.99
CA PRO A 133 -15.08 8.29 -15.01
C PRO A 133 -15.41 8.63 -16.46
N GLU A 134 -16.68 8.94 -16.73
CA GLU A 134 -17.21 9.22 -18.07
C GLU A 134 -16.63 10.50 -18.69
N GLU A 135 -15.62 11.09 -18.06
CA GLU A 135 -14.91 12.26 -18.55
C GLU A 135 -13.41 12.06 -18.30
N ILE A 136 -12.73 11.41 -19.26
CA ILE A 136 -11.43 11.94 -19.67
C ILE A 136 -11.80 13.23 -20.39
N GLU A 137 -11.66 14.38 -19.74
CA GLU A 137 -11.63 15.65 -20.46
C GLU A 137 -10.48 15.55 -21.47
N ASP A 138 -10.85 15.30 -22.73
CA ASP A 138 -9.97 15.04 -23.87
C ASP A 138 -9.20 16.29 -24.35
N ASP A 139 -9.05 17.34 -23.52
CA ASP A 139 -8.80 18.68 -24.07
C ASP A 139 -7.63 19.48 -23.46
N LYS A 140 -6.62 18.85 -22.84
CA LYS A 140 -5.42 19.59 -22.36
C LYS A 140 -4.06 18.89 -22.46
N LEU A 141 -3.80 18.01 -23.43
CA LEU A 141 -2.42 17.49 -23.60
C LEU A 141 -1.96 17.08 -25.01
N VAL A 142 -2.52 17.65 -26.07
CA VAL A 142 -1.92 17.53 -27.43
C VAL A 142 -1.79 18.87 -28.18
N ALA A 143 -2.24 19.99 -27.61
CA ALA A 143 -2.01 21.32 -28.19
C ALA A 143 -0.54 21.80 -28.09
N GLU A 144 0.34 21.09 -27.36
CA GLU A 144 1.75 21.50 -27.20
C GLU A 144 2.76 20.60 -27.92
N THR A 145 2.34 19.55 -28.64
CA THR A 145 3.26 18.65 -29.37
C THR A 145 3.36 18.90 -30.87
N GLN A 146 2.61 19.85 -31.44
CA GLN A 146 2.68 20.19 -32.87
C GLN A 146 3.52 21.44 -33.21
N ALA A 147 4.07 22.16 -32.22
CA ALA A 147 4.85 23.38 -32.47
C ALA A 147 6.37 23.17 -32.60
N SER A 148 6.89 21.94 -32.44
CA SER A 148 8.34 21.67 -32.47
C SER A 148 8.84 20.86 -33.67
N TYR A 149 7.98 20.50 -34.62
CA TYR A 149 8.36 19.71 -35.81
C TYR A 149 7.99 20.36 -37.16
N THR A 150 7.86 21.68 -37.19
CA THR A 150 7.91 22.47 -38.43
C THR A 150 9.03 23.50 -38.32
N GLY A 151 10.18 23.21 -38.93
CA GLY A 151 11.17 24.23 -39.24
C GLY A 151 12.62 23.89 -38.91
N LYS A 152 13.25 23.04 -39.73
CA LYS A 152 14.52 23.37 -40.39
C LYS A 152 14.84 22.35 -41.48
N LYS A 153 14.61 22.80 -42.72
CA LYS A 153 15.52 22.53 -43.83
C LYS A 153 16.88 23.13 -43.53
#